data_AF-A0A0E3RU32-F1
#
_entry.id   AF-A0A0E3RU32-F1
#
_cell.length_a   1.000
_cell.length_b   1.000
_cell.length_c   1.000
_cell.angle_alpha   90.00
_cell.angle_beta   90.00
_cell.angle_gamma   90.00
#
_symmetry.space_group_name_H-M   'P 1'
#
loop_
_entity.id
_entity.type
_entity.pdbx_description
1 polymer ?
#
loop_
_entity_poly.entity_id
_entity_poly.type
_entity_poly.pdbx_seq_one_letter_code
_entity_poly.pdbx_strand_id
1 'polypeptide(L)'
;MKVSFEELDGKVVFRISEFDSKYESVLKMCYYENDGRGYVKVYPQNAKYMDKIKKRYSENAKLMFDQLGYFAPVPWEQALTEFCRKAQGTDIDWWLTGSCAACIRGIKMNPHDVDIMVDSRCIDEITEVFSDCLIEPIIDTNGWLTKDFGVIFLHARIDIASDPQEILDVPEPVDCGPYARQNLETVKWNGHEIKVPPLELQLNVNRRRERMDRVKLIEEFINK
;
A
#
# COMPACT_ATOMS: atom_id res chain seq x y z
N MET A 1 -9.89 -20.47 1.60
CA MET A 1 -9.89 -19.19 2.31
C MET A 1 -11.31 -18.68 2.32
N LYS A 2 -11.89 -18.57 3.50
CA LYS A 2 -13.25 -18.08 3.74
C LYS A 2 -13.18 -16.65 4.25
N VAL A 3 -13.93 -15.78 3.59
CA VAL A 3 -14.14 -14.38 3.97
C VAL A 3 -15.50 -14.28 4.65
N SER A 4 -15.58 -13.58 5.78
CA SER A 4 -16.84 -13.23 6.42
C SER A 4 -16.79 -11.84 7.04
N PHE A 5 -17.96 -11.25 7.27
CA PHE A 5 -18.11 -9.95 7.91
C PHE A 5 -19.04 -10.07 9.10
N GLU A 6 -18.65 -9.48 10.22
CA GLU A 6 -19.47 -9.39 11.43
C GLU A 6 -19.69 -7.91 11.75
N GLU A 7 -20.94 -7.50 11.97
CA GLU A 7 -21.27 -6.13 12.39
C GLU A 7 -21.58 -6.12 13.88
N LEU A 8 -20.85 -5.31 14.64
CA LEU A 8 -21.00 -5.21 16.09
C LEU A 8 -20.60 -3.82 16.56
N ASP A 9 -21.43 -3.19 17.39
CA ASP A 9 -21.12 -1.93 18.08
C ASP A 9 -20.57 -0.80 17.17
N GLY A 10 -21.21 -0.60 16.00
CA GLY A 10 -20.81 0.42 15.04
C GLY A 10 -19.50 0.11 14.29
N LYS A 11 -19.02 -1.13 14.37
CA LYS A 11 -17.83 -1.64 13.68
C LYS A 11 -18.20 -2.79 12.75
N VAL A 12 -17.33 -3.02 11.78
CA VAL A 12 -17.36 -4.18 10.89
C VAL A 12 -16.04 -4.93 11.04
N VAL A 13 -16.12 -6.20 11.38
CA VAL A 13 -14.98 -7.11 11.47
C VAL A 13 -14.85 -7.87 10.15
N PHE A 14 -13.75 -7.66 9.45
CA PHE A 14 -13.37 -8.42 8.26
C PHE A 14 -12.60 -9.64 8.74
N ARG A 15 -13.11 -10.84 8.49
CA ARG A 15 -12.52 -12.09 8.96
C ARG A 15 -12.06 -12.96 7.81
N ILE A 16 -10.83 -13.45 7.93
CA ILE A 16 -10.26 -14.52 7.12
C ILE A 16 -10.15 -15.79 7.98
N SER A 17 -10.78 -16.87 7.53
CA SER A 17 -10.81 -18.18 8.18
C SER A 17 -10.64 -19.29 7.13
N GLU A 18 -10.51 -20.55 7.56
CA GLU A 18 -10.45 -21.72 6.68
C GLU A 18 -9.46 -21.53 5.49
N PHE A 19 -8.21 -21.24 5.83
CA PHE A 19 -7.11 -20.98 4.89
C PHE A 19 -5.93 -21.92 5.16
N ASP A 20 -5.05 -22.06 4.17
CA ASP A 20 -3.81 -22.83 4.27
C ASP A 20 -2.77 -22.05 5.10
N SER A 21 -1.97 -22.74 5.92
CA SER A 21 -0.99 -22.10 6.81
C SER A 21 0.03 -21.22 6.08
N LYS A 22 0.24 -21.42 4.77
CA LYS A 22 1.08 -20.53 3.95
C LYS A 22 0.63 -19.06 3.96
N TYR A 23 -0.65 -18.78 4.26
CA TYR A 23 -1.17 -17.41 4.30
C TYR A 23 -0.91 -16.70 5.63
N GLU A 24 -0.46 -17.40 6.68
CA GLU A 24 -0.30 -16.77 8.00
C GLU A 24 0.71 -15.63 8.02
N SER A 25 1.86 -15.81 7.36
CA SER A 25 2.88 -14.76 7.27
C SER A 25 2.37 -13.56 6.48
N VAL A 26 1.58 -13.79 5.43
CA VAL A 26 0.99 -12.76 4.59
C VAL A 26 -0.06 -11.96 5.35
N LEU A 27 -0.92 -12.63 6.12
CA LEU A 27 -1.94 -11.98 6.97
C LEU A 27 -1.30 -11.12 8.06
N LYS A 28 -0.25 -11.63 8.72
CA LYS A 28 0.53 -10.87 9.72
C LYS A 28 1.23 -9.66 9.11
N MET A 29 1.81 -9.80 7.92
CA MET A 29 2.42 -8.69 7.17
C MET A 29 1.40 -7.58 6.88
N CYS A 30 0.15 -7.95 6.62
CA CYS A 30 -0.94 -7.00 6.41
C CYS A 30 -1.58 -6.49 7.70
N TYR A 31 -1.00 -6.75 8.88
CA TYR A 31 -1.51 -6.35 10.19
C TYR A 31 -2.89 -6.93 10.55
N TYR A 32 -3.21 -8.14 10.08
CA TYR A 32 -4.36 -8.85 10.62
C TYR A 32 -4.03 -9.44 12.00
N GLU A 33 -4.97 -9.32 12.94
CA GLU A 33 -4.84 -9.88 14.28
C GLU A 33 -5.50 -11.26 14.36
N ASN A 34 -4.89 -12.19 15.10
CA ASN A 34 -5.49 -13.51 15.31
C ASN A 34 -6.32 -13.52 16.60
N ASP A 35 -7.63 -13.75 16.49
CA ASP A 35 -8.55 -13.80 17.63
C ASP A 35 -8.89 -15.23 18.09
N GLY A 36 -8.14 -16.23 17.61
CA GLY A 36 -8.37 -17.65 17.86
C GLY A 36 -9.37 -18.32 16.92
N ARG A 37 -10.21 -17.55 16.20
CA ARG A 37 -11.15 -18.07 15.19
C ARG A 37 -10.70 -17.81 13.76
N GLY A 38 -9.69 -16.97 13.59
CA GLY A 38 -9.12 -16.59 12.30
C GLY A 38 -8.34 -15.29 12.44
N TYR A 39 -8.06 -14.66 11.30
CA TYR A 39 -7.39 -13.38 11.22
C TYR A 39 -8.40 -12.28 10.93
N VAL A 40 -8.31 -11.17 11.65
CA VAL A 40 -9.29 -10.08 11.58
C VAL A 40 -8.65 -8.72 11.36
N LYS A 41 -9.41 -7.85 10.67
CA LYS A 41 -9.28 -6.40 10.72
C LYS A 41 -10.62 -5.78 11.08
N VAL A 42 -10.59 -4.64 11.74
CA VAL A 42 -11.80 -3.98 12.24
C VAL A 42 -11.86 -2.56 11.72
N TYR A 43 -13.01 -2.18 11.18
CA TYR A 43 -13.25 -0.86 10.62
C TYR A 43 -14.53 -0.23 11.17
N PRO A 44 -14.67 1.10 11.15
CA PRO A 44 -15.94 1.76 11.44
C PRO A 44 -17.01 1.36 10.42
N GLN A 45 -18.23 1.04 10.89
CA GLN A 45 -19.34 0.65 10.03
C GLN A 45 -19.83 1.78 9.13
N ASN A 46 -19.68 3.02 9.57
CA ASN A 46 -20.04 4.22 8.82
C ASN A 46 -18.97 4.66 7.82
N ALA A 47 -17.88 3.90 7.64
CA ALA A 47 -16.89 4.23 6.62
C ALA A 47 -17.53 4.19 5.22
N LYS A 48 -17.12 5.14 4.38
CA LYS A 48 -17.72 5.33 3.06
C LYS A 48 -17.58 4.07 2.21
N TYR A 49 -18.64 3.75 1.45
CA TYR A 49 -18.68 2.61 0.53
C TYR A 49 -18.52 1.22 1.16
N MET A 50 -18.76 1.05 2.47
CA MET A 50 -18.57 -0.23 3.17
C MET A 50 -19.20 -1.44 2.46
N ASP A 51 -20.40 -1.34 1.91
CA ASP A 51 -21.03 -2.47 1.19
C ASP A 51 -20.30 -2.82 -0.12
N LYS A 52 -19.84 -1.82 -0.88
CA LYS A 52 -19.00 -2.04 -2.07
C LYS A 52 -17.67 -2.69 -1.67
N ILE A 53 -17.07 -2.20 -0.58
CA ILE A 53 -15.79 -2.69 -0.06
C ILE A 53 -15.92 -4.17 0.35
N LYS A 54 -16.93 -4.56 1.14
CA LYS A 54 -17.18 -5.96 1.52
C LYS A 54 -17.34 -6.87 0.31
N LYS A 55 -18.10 -6.42 -0.69
CA LYS A 55 -18.29 -7.17 -1.94
C LYS A 55 -16.96 -7.39 -2.66
N ARG A 56 -16.22 -6.30 -2.92
CA ARG A 56 -14.92 -6.39 -3.59
C ARG A 56 -13.90 -7.18 -2.81
N TYR A 57 -13.85 -7.03 -1.49
CA TYR A 57 -12.97 -7.79 -0.63
C TYR A 57 -13.26 -9.29 -0.74
N SER A 58 -14.54 -9.70 -0.69
CA SER A 58 -14.94 -11.10 -0.91
C SER A 58 -14.50 -11.65 -2.27
N GLU A 59 -14.60 -10.84 -3.33
CA GLU A 59 -14.23 -11.23 -4.69
C GLU A 59 -12.71 -11.34 -4.89
N ASN A 60 -11.92 -10.50 -4.22
CA ASN A 60 -10.50 -10.30 -4.53
C ASN A 60 -9.53 -10.76 -3.46
N ALA A 61 -9.95 -10.95 -2.20
CA ALA A 61 -9.04 -11.21 -1.08
C ALA A 61 -8.10 -12.39 -1.34
N LYS A 62 -8.62 -13.50 -1.89
CA LYS A 62 -7.78 -14.67 -2.19
C LYS A 62 -6.67 -14.33 -3.18
N LEU A 63 -7.00 -13.67 -4.29
CA LEU A 63 -6.02 -13.29 -5.31
C LEU A 63 -5.00 -12.29 -4.73
N MET A 64 -5.48 -11.29 -3.98
CA MET A 64 -4.61 -10.32 -3.30
C MET A 64 -3.60 -11.03 -2.38
N PHE A 65 -4.04 -11.97 -1.55
CA PHE A 65 -3.12 -12.71 -0.66
C PHE A 65 -2.22 -13.70 -1.42
N ASP A 66 -2.68 -14.26 -2.55
CA ASP A 66 -1.83 -15.05 -3.43
C ASP A 66 -0.69 -14.20 -4.03
N GLN A 67 -0.99 -12.95 -4.43
CA GLN A 67 0.00 -12.00 -4.95
C GLN A 67 0.99 -11.57 -3.88
N LEU A 68 0.51 -11.17 -2.71
CA LEU A 68 1.35 -10.74 -1.58
C LEU A 68 2.28 -11.85 -1.08
N GLY A 69 1.82 -13.12 -1.16
CA GLY A 69 2.64 -14.29 -0.83
C GLY A 69 3.52 -14.79 -1.98
N TYR A 70 3.50 -14.13 -3.15
CA TYR A 70 4.14 -14.59 -4.39
C TYR A 70 3.71 -15.99 -4.85
N PHE A 71 2.52 -16.44 -4.45
CA PHE A 71 1.87 -17.64 -4.98
C PHE A 71 1.23 -17.38 -6.34
N ALA A 72 1.05 -16.11 -6.70
CA ALA A 72 0.63 -15.63 -8.01
C ALA A 72 1.49 -14.42 -8.43
N PRO A 73 1.62 -14.14 -9.75
CA PRO A 73 2.31 -12.94 -10.22
C PRO A 73 1.67 -11.65 -9.71
N VAL A 74 2.51 -10.66 -9.41
CA VAL A 74 2.08 -9.32 -8.96
C VAL A 74 2.14 -8.36 -10.16
N PRO A 75 1.02 -8.02 -10.81
CA PRO A 75 1.00 -7.14 -11.97
C PRO A 75 1.10 -5.65 -11.56
N TRP A 76 2.14 -5.29 -10.81
CA TRP A 76 2.31 -3.96 -10.24
C TRP A 76 2.41 -2.85 -11.29
N GLU A 77 2.99 -3.13 -12.47
CA GLU A 77 3.06 -2.15 -13.57
C GLU A 77 1.66 -1.81 -14.10
N GLN A 78 0.79 -2.81 -14.23
CA GLN A 78 -0.59 -2.62 -14.66
C GLN A 78 -1.38 -1.85 -13.59
N ALA A 79 -1.17 -2.20 -12.31
CA ALA A 79 -1.78 -1.51 -11.18
C ALA A 79 -1.39 -0.03 -11.15
N LEU A 80 -0.10 0.28 -11.26
CA LEU A 80 0.42 1.65 -11.26
C LEU A 80 -0.04 2.44 -12.48
N THR A 81 -0.05 1.84 -13.67
CA THR A 81 -0.55 2.49 -14.90
C THR A 81 -2.02 2.87 -14.77
N GLU A 82 -2.86 1.95 -14.27
CA GLU A 82 -4.29 2.21 -14.10
C GLU A 82 -4.56 3.21 -12.96
N PHE A 83 -3.74 3.21 -11.91
CA PHE A 83 -3.76 4.26 -10.89
C PHE A 83 -3.47 5.63 -11.50
N CYS A 84 -2.37 5.76 -12.27
CA CYS A 84 -2.01 7.01 -12.94
C CYS A 84 -3.12 7.49 -13.88
N ARG A 85 -3.75 6.58 -14.63
CA ARG A 85 -4.87 6.91 -15.53
C ARG A 85 -6.09 7.43 -14.77
N LYS A 86 -6.41 6.87 -13.61
CA LYS A 86 -7.55 7.30 -12.78
C LYS A 86 -7.27 8.60 -12.03
N ALA A 87 -6.03 8.84 -11.61
CA ALA A 87 -5.61 10.09 -10.98
C ALA A 87 -5.34 11.22 -12.00
N GLN A 88 -5.30 10.92 -13.30
CA GLN A 88 -5.08 11.93 -14.33
C GLN A 88 -6.26 12.90 -14.40
N GLY A 89 -5.96 14.20 -14.26
CA GLY A 89 -6.97 15.26 -14.32
C GLY A 89 -7.74 15.49 -13.02
N THR A 90 -7.31 14.84 -11.92
CA THR A 90 -7.77 15.13 -10.56
C THR A 90 -6.78 16.06 -9.84
N ASP A 91 -7.16 16.58 -8.67
CA ASP A 91 -6.29 17.40 -7.82
C ASP A 91 -5.56 16.56 -6.74
N ILE A 92 -5.45 15.24 -6.97
CA ILE A 92 -4.81 14.32 -6.04
C ILE A 92 -3.30 14.56 -6.05
N ASP A 93 -2.78 15.10 -4.94
CA ASP A 93 -1.34 15.24 -4.70
C ASP A 93 -0.80 13.93 -4.11
N TRP A 94 0.01 13.21 -4.90
CA TRP A 94 0.51 11.89 -4.53
C TRP A 94 1.96 11.66 -4.98
N TRP A 95 2.64 10.75 -4.30
CA TRP A 95 3.93 10.22 -4.74
C TRP A 95 4.02 8.72 -4.51
N LEU A 96 4.81 8.07 -5.35
CA LEU A 96 5.10 6.64 -5.27
C LEU A 96 6.27 6.41 -4.31
N THR A 97 6.17 5.41 -3.45
CA THR A 97 7.25 5.00 -2.56
C THR A 97 7.49 3.48 -2.64
N GLY A 98 8.33 2.93 -1.76
CA GLY A 98 8.58 1.51 -1.67
C GLY A 98 9.24 0.90 -2.91
N SER A 99 9.07 -0.41 -3.11
CA SER A 99 9.79 -1.13 -4.18
C SER A 99 9.39 -0.70 -5.58
N CYS A 100 8.15 -0.24 -5.80
CA CYS A 100 7.74 0.25 -7.11
C CYS A 100 8.49 1.52 -7.51
N ALA A 101 8.75 2.43 -6.57
CA ALA A 101 9.56 3.64 -6.83
C ALA A 101 11.00 3.31 -7.27
N ALA A 102 11.59 2.23 -6.75
CA ALA A 102 12.88 1.73 -7.24
C ALA A 102 12.77 1.13 -8.65
N CYS A 103 11.71 0.35 -8.89
CA CYS A 103 11.50 -0.35 -10.17
C CYS A 103 11.30 0.62 -11.34
N ILE A 104 10.55 1.71 -11.15
CA ILE A 104 10.33 2.68 -12.23
C ILE A 104 11.59 3.44 -12.65
N ARG A 105 12.65 3.41 -11.82
CA ARG A 105 14.01 3.91 -12.16
C ARG A 105 14.83 2.91 -12.98
N GLY A 106 14.33 1.69 -13.16
CA GLY A 106 15.02 0.60 -13.86
C GLY A 106 15.74 -0.40 -12.96
N ILE A 107 15.57 -0.31 -11.63
CA ILE A 107 16.15 -1.27 -10.69
C ILE A 107 15.30 -2.54 -10.68
N LYS A 108 15.91 -3.69 -10.96
CA LYS A 108 15.20 -4.97 -11.09
C LYS A 108 14.86 -5.57 -9.73
N MET A 109 13.75 -5.12 -9.13
CA MET A 109 13.17 -5.72 -7.92
C MET A 109 11.84 -6.42 -8.22
N ASN A 110 11.34 -7.17 -7.24
CA ASN A 110 10.01 -7.78 -7.29
C ASN A 110 9.12 -7.15 -6.20
N PRO A 111 8.26 -6.18 -6.55
CA PRO A 111 7.27 -5.62 -5.64
C PRO A 111 6.18 -6.64 -5.27
N HIS A 112 5.63 -6.50 -4.06
CA HIS A 112 4.47 -7.28 -3.60
C HIS A 112 3.16 -6.48 -3.72
N ASP A 113 3.28 -5.17 -3.76
CA ASP A 113 2.24 -4.15 -3.78
C ASP A 113 2.78 -2.84 -4.37
N VAL A 114 1.90 -1.84 -4.45
CA VAL A 114 2.21 -0.46 -4.83
C VAL A 114 1.95 0.44 -3.62
N ASP A 115 2.98 1.13 -3.15
CA ASP A 115 2.86 2.06 -2.02
C ASP A 115 2.66 3.49 -2.51
N ILE A 116 1.53 4.11 -2.18
CA ILE A 116 1.18 5.47 -2.58
C ILE A 116 0.94 6.33 -1.36
N MET A 117 1.69 7.42 -1.29
CA MET A 117 1.53 8.45 -0.29
C MET A 117 0.75 9.62 -0.87
N VAL A 118 -0.11 10.22 -0.06
CA VAL A 118 -0.98 11.33 -0.48
C VAL A 118 -1.05 12.43 0.58
N ASP A 119 -1.47 13.63 0.19
CA ASP A 119 -1.89 14.65 1.15
C ASP A 119 -3.26 14.28 1.74
N SER A 120 -3.47 14.44 3.06
CA SER A 120 -4.76 14.07 3.65
C SER A 120 -5.94 14.89 3.15
N ARG A 121 -5.71 16.07 2.57
CA ARG A 121 -6.75 16.87 1.88
C ARG A 121 -7.34 16.12 0.67
N CYS A 122 -6.62 15.16 0.10
CA CYS A 122 -7.04 14.38 -1.06
C CYS A 122 -7.82 13.11 -0.69
N ILE A 123 -7.99 12.76 0.60
CA ILE A 123 -8.65 11.49 0.99
C ILE A 123 -10.08 11.39 0.46
N ASP A 124 -10.86 12.45 0.55
CA ASP A 124 -12.23 12.45 0.04
C ASP A 124 -12.25 12.19 -1.48
N GLU A 125 -11.40 12.88 -2.24
CA GLU A 125 -11.31 12.73 -3.69
C GLU A 125 -10.80 11.34 -4.10
N ILE A 126 -9.77 10.81 -3.43
CA ILE A 126 -9.28 9.44 -3.66
C ILE A 126 -10.39 8.42 -3.37
N THR A 127 -11.13 8.61 -2.27
CA THR A 127 -12.22 7.71 -1.90
C THR A 127 -13.33 7.72 -2.97
N GLU A 128 -13.60 8.86 -3.59
CA GLU A 128 -14.56 8.96 -4.71
C GLU A 128 -14.03 8.29 -5.98
N VAL A 129 -12.86 8.73 -6.46
CA VAL A 129 -12.24 8.29 -7.73
C VAL A 129 -12.00 6.78 -7.74
N PHE A 130 -11.63 6.22 -6.59
CA PHE A 130 -11.33 4.80 -6.42
C PHE A 130 -12.40 4.03 -5.66
N SER A 131 -13.61 4.59 -5.51
CA SER A 131 -14.72 3.94 -4.77
C SER A 131 -15.04 2.52 -5.26
N ASP A 132 -14.91 2.27 -6.56
CA ASP A 132 -15.12 0.96 -7.16
C ASP A 132 -13.87 0.06 -7.12
N CYS A 133 -12.80 0.46 -6.44
CA CYS A 133 -11.55 -0.30 -6.32
C CYS A 133 -11.14 -0.55 -4.85
N LEU A 134 -11.75 0.14 -3.88
CA LEU A 134 -11.50 -0.02 -2.44
C LEU A 134 -11.81 -1.45 -1.95
N ILE A 135 -10.92 -1.98 -1.13
CA ILE A 135 -11.07 -3.26 -0.43
C ILE A 135 -10.83 -3.15 1.08
N GLU A 136 -10.16 -2.09 1.53
CA GLU A 136 -10.16 -1.63 2.93
C GLU A 136 -10.46 -0.12 2.90
N PRO A 137 -11.36 0.40 3.76
CA PRO A 137 -11.66 1.83 3.76
C PRO A 137 -10.42 2.65 4.14
N ILE A 138 -10.30 3.86 3.58
CA ILE A 138 -9.26 4.81 3.99
C ILE A 138 -9.75 5.53 5.24
N ILE A 139 -9.08 5.32 6.37
CA ILE A 139 -9.50 5.84 7.68
C ILE A 139 -8.32 6.40 8.47
N ASP A 140 -8.64 7.27 9.44
CA ASP A 140 -7.69 7.77 10.44
C ASP A 140 -7.09 6.60 11.24
N THR A 141 -5.78 6.53 11.29
CA THR A 141 -5.02 5.47 11.97
C THR A 141 -4.88 5.71 13.48
N ASN A 142 -5.35 6.86 13.98
CA ASN A 142 -5.24 7.33 15.35
C ASN A 142 -3.79 7.43 15.85
N GLY A 143 -2.90 7.94 14.99
CA GLY A 143 -1.51 8.19 15.35
C GLY A 143 -0.58 7.00 15.15
N TRP A 144 -0.83 6.18 14.12
CA TRP A 144 0.15 5.18 13.65
C TRP A 144 1.32 5.89 12.91
N LEU A 145 1.82 5.35 11.81
CA LEU A 145 2.94 5.93 11.04
C LEU A 145 2.48 7.02 10.05
N THR A 146 1.19 7.06 9.73
CA THR A 146 0.55 7.95 8.75
C THR A 146 -0.77 8.41 9.33
N LYS A 147 -1.31 9.56 8.91
CA LYS A 147 -2.60 10.04 9.43
C LYS A 147 -3.75 9.12 9.01
N ASP A 148 -3.85 8.84 7.71
CA ASP A 148 -4.86 7.94 7.15
C ASP A 148 -4.19 6.72 6.51
N PHE A 149 -4.90 5.60 6.46
CA PHE A 149 -4.49 4.40 5.75
C PHE A 149 -5.71 3.66 5.19
N GLY A 150 -5.58 3.12 3.98
CA GLY A 150 -6.55 2.22 3.37
C GLY A 150 -5.96 1.47 2.20
N VAL A 151 -6.77 0.61 1.58
CA VAL A 151 -6.28 -0.31 0.56
C VAL A 151 -7.22 -0.37 -0.64
N ILE A 152 -6.62 -0.21 -1.80
CA ILE A 152 -7.25 -0.39 -3.10
C ILE A 152 -6.76 -1.71 -3.70
N PHE A 153 -7.63 -2.43 -4.40
CA PHE A 153 -7.25 -3.54 -5.25
C PHE A 153 -7.54 -3.23 -6.72
N LEU A 154 -6.46 -3.05 -7.47
CA LEU A 154 -6.46 -2.64 -8.86
C LEU A 154 -5.37 -3.43 -9.60
N HIS A 155 -5.69 -4.67 -10.00
CA HIS A 155 -4.75 -5.70 -10.50
C HIS A 155 -3.75 -6.22 -9.45
N ALA A 156 -3.22 -5.34 -8.61
CA ALA A 156 -2.43 -5.64 -7.42
C ALA A 156 -2.94 -4.82 -6.22
N ARG A 157 -2.45 -5.13 -5.03
CA ARG A 157 -2.67 -4.31 -3.82
C ARG A 157 -2.00 -2.95 -4.00
N ILE A 158 -2.75 -1.90 -3.69
CA ILE A 158 -2.24 -0.53 -3.59
C ILE A 158 -2.56 -0.02 -2.20
N ASP A 159 -1.52 0.32 -1.45
CA ASP A 159 -1.63 0.92 -0.12
C ASP A 159 -1.68 2.43 -0.28
N ILE A 160 -2.71 3.04 0.29
CA ILE A 160 -2.90 4.48 0.31
C ILE A 160 -2.65 4.94 1.74
N ALA A 161 -1.67 5.81 1.92
CA ALA A 161 -1.38 6.39 3.22
C ALA A 161 -1.19 7.91 3.12
N SER A 162 -1.66 8.67 4.11
CA SER A 162 -1.57 10.13 4.10
C SER A 162 -0.67 10.69 5.19
N ASP A 163 -0.11 11.87 4.95
CA ASP A 163 0.59 12.69 5.96
C ASP A 163 1.47 11.86 6.92
N PRO A 164 2.67 11.44 6.46
CA PRO A 164 3.56 10.60 7.26
C PRO A 164 4.01 11.31 8.53
N GLN A 165 4.15 10.54 9.62
CA GLN A 165 4.57 11.04 10.92
C GLN A 165 6.09 11.26 10.98
N GLU A 166 6.53 12.20 11.82
CA GLU A 166 7.96 12.55 12.01
C GLU A 166 8.83 11.37 12.45
N ILE A 167 8.25 10.37 13.13
CA ILE A 167 8.97 9.18 13.57
C ILE A 167 9.56 8.38 12.40
N LEU A 168 9.01 8.52 11.19
CA LEU A 168 9.54 7.89 9.98
C LEU A 168 10.91 8.46 9.58
N ASP A 169 11.27 9.65 10.06
CA ASP A 169 12.58 10.24 9.82
C ASP A 169 13.60 9.90 10.92
N VAL A 170 13.25 9.01 11.86
CA VAL A 170 14.06 8.65 13.03
C VAL A 170 14.41 7.15 13.02
N PRO A 171 15.68 6.76 13.27
CA PRO A 171 16.85 7.62 13.52
C PRO A 171 17.40 8.32 12.27
N GLU A 172 16.96 7.90 11.09
CA GLU A 172 17.33 8.48 9.80
C GLU A 172 16.10 8.47 8.86
N PRO A 173 16.00 9.45 7.95
CA PRO A 173 14.96 9.51 6.92
C PRO A 173 14.76 8.21 6.13
N VAL A 174 13.49 7.83 5.97
CA VAL A 174 13.04 6.74 5.08
C VAL A 174 12.26 7.29 3.89
N ASP A 175 11.97 6.44 2.93
CA ASP A 175 11.43 6.79 1.61
C ASP A 175 9.94 7.20 1.60
N CYS A 176 9.28 7.17 2.76
CA CYS A 176 7.90 7.60 2.93
C CYS A 176 7.69 8.63 4.04
N GLY A 177 8.76 9.14 4.66
CA GLY A 177 8.68 10.12 5.76
C GLY A 177 8.49 11.58 5.31
N PRO A 178 8.33 12.53 6.25
CA PRO A 178 8.27 13.96 5.95
C PRO A 178 9.46 14.48 5.13
N TYR A 179 10.68 14.01 5.42
CA TYR A 179 11.86 14.37 4.64
C TYR A 179 11.73 13.94 3.17
N ALA A 180 11.22 12.73 2.91
CA ALA A 180 10.97 12.25 1.55
C ALA A 180 9.99 13.17 0.81
N ARG A 181 8.88 13.54 1.45
CA ARG A 181 7.85 14.43 0.89
C ARG A 181 8.42 15.79 0.44
N GLN A 182 9.40 16.32 1.16
CA GLN A 182 10.03 17.61 0.85
C GLN A 182 11.10 17.53 -0.24
N ASN A 183 11.60 16.34 -0.56
CA ASN A 183 12.74 16.12 -1.45
C ASN A 183 12.38 15.24 -2.66
N LEU A 184 11.11 15.20 -3.05
CA LEU A 184 10.65 14.34 -4.14
C LEU A 184 11.32 14.68 -5.48
N GLU A 185 11.74 13.63 -6.19
CA GLU A 185 12.24 13.67 -7.55
C GLU A 185 11.14 13.29 -8.54
N THR A 186 11.31 13.63 -9.82
CA THR A 186 10.36 13.24 -10.88
C THR A 186 11.02 12.22 -11.81
N VAL A 187 10.36 11.08 -12.00
CA VAL A 187 10.77 10.02 -12.92
C VAL A 187 9.77 9.90 -14.05
N LYS A 188 10.28 9.82 -15.28
CA LYS A 188 9.47 9.53 -16.48
C LYS A 188 9.35 8.02 -16.65
N TRP A 189 8.14 7.49 -16.56
CA TRP A 189 7.88 6.06 -16.67
C TRP A 189 6.58 5.82 -17.45
N ASN A 190 6.66 5.04 -18.54
CA ASN A 190 5.53 4.70 -19.42
C ASN A 190 4.66 5.90 -19.84
N GLY A 191 5.28 7.05 -20.10
CA GLY A 191 4.58 8.28 -20.50
C GLY A 191 3.99 9.09 -19.34
N HIS A 192 4.17 8.65 -18.09
CA HIS A 192 3.78 9.37 -16.88
C HIS A 192 4.99 10.04 -16.23
N GLU A 193 4.75 11.20 -15.60
CA GLU A 193 5.70 11.85 -14.70
C GLU A 193 5.28 11.53 -13.27
N ILE A 194 6.08 10.73 -12.57
CA ILE A 194 5.75 10.22 -11.24
C ILE A 194 6.72 10.80 -10.22
N LYS A 195 6.18 11.36 -9.13
CA LYS A 195 6.98 11.80 -7.98
C LYS A 195 7.42 10.59 -7.16
N VAL A 196 8.69 10.58 -6.78
CA VAL A 196 9.31 9.50 -5.99
C VAL A 196 10.32 10.07 -5.00
N PRO A 197 10.57 9.40 -3.86
CA PRO A 197 11.63 9.79 -2.94
C PRO A 197 13.01 9.70 -3.59
N PRO A 198 14.01 10.45 -3.07
CA PRO A 198 15.41 10.23 -3.40
C PRO A 198 15.81 8.77 -3.14
N LEU A 199 16.57 8.20 -4.06
CA LEU A 199 16.94 6.78 -4.02
C LEU A 199 17.74 6.41 -2.75
N GLU A 200 18.50 7.35 -2.20
CA GLU A 200 19.25 7.16 -0.95
C GLU A 200 18.34 6.81 0.24
N LEU A 201 17.12 7.35 0.31
CA LEU A 201 16.17 7.02 1.37
C LEU A 201 15.72 5.55 1.30
N GLN A 202 15.61 5.03 0.08
CA GLN A 202 15.32 3.62 -0.15
C GLN A 202 16.50 2.74 0.26
N LEU A 203 17.73 3.20 0.05
CA LEU A 203 18.92 2.50 0.51
C LEU A 203 18.95 2.41 2.04
N ASN A 204 18.67 3.51 2.74
CA ASN A 204 18.65 3.58 4.21
C ASN A 204 17.63 2.61 4.81
N VAL A 205 16.37 2.66 4.35
CA VAL A 205 15.32 1.79 4.89
C VAL A 205 15.59 0.30 4.62
N ASN A 206 16.18 -0.04 3.46
CA ASN A 206 16.53 -1.44 3.16
C ASN A 206 17.72 -1.93 3.99
N ARG A 207 18.73 -1.09 4.27
CA ARG A 207 19.82 -1.42 5.20
C ARG A 207 19.30 -1.63 6.61
N ARG A 208 18.48 -0.72 7.11
CA ARG A 208 17.85 -0.81 8.46
C ARG A 208 17.00 -2.07 8.62
N ARG A 209 16.34 -2.52 7.56
CA ARG A 209 15.53 -3.74 7.53
C ARG A 209 16.30 -5.00 7.13
N GLU A 210 17.62 -4.90 6.99
CA GLU A 210 18.53 -6.00 6.62
C GLU A 210 18.19 -6.69 5.27
N ARG A 211 17.60 -5.95 4.34
CA ARG A 211 17.22 -6.42 2.99
C ARG A 211 18.40 -6.30 2.03
N MET A 212 19.46 -7.04 2.31
CA MET A 212 20.77 -6.86 1.66
C MET A 212 20.78 -7.16 0.15
N ASP A 213 19.86 -8.00 -0.32
CA ASP A 213 19.59 -8.24 -1.74
C ASP A 213 19.16 -6.95 -2.46
N ARG A 214 18.24 -6.18 -1.85
CA ARG A 214 17.76 -4.90 -2.38
C ARG A 214 18.82 -3.81 -2.27
N VAL A 215 19.56 -3.77 -1.15
CA VAL A 215 20.69 -2.83 -0.95
C VAL A 215 21.69 -2.95 -2.09
N LYS A 216 22.12 -4.18 -2.41
CA LYS A 216 23.07 -4.43 -3.50
C LYS A 216 22.55 -3.91 -4.85
N LEU A 217 21.29 -4.17 -5.17
CA LEU A 217 20.68 -3.71 -6.44
C LEU A 217 20.64 -2.17 -6.53
N ILE A 218 20.38 -1.48 -5.42
CA ILE A 218 20.38 -0.01 -5.36
C ILE A 218 21.80 0.54 -5.51
N GLU A 219 22.78 -0.02 -4.79
CA GLU A 219 24.19 0.41 -4.88
C GLU A 219 24.77 0.18 -6.28
N GLU A 220 24.46 -0.95 -6.92
CA GLU A 220 24.86 -1.22 -8.30
C GLU A 220 24.23 -0.24 -9.31
N PHE A 221 23.07 0.33 -9.00
CA PHE A 221 22.45 1.37 -9.83
C PHE A 221 23.09 2.74 -9.61
N ILE A 222 23.38 3.10 -8.35
CA ILE A 222 24.00 4.39 -8.00
C ILE A 222 25.43 4.51 -8.55
N ASN A 223 26.18 3.41 -8.58
CA ASN A 223 27.58 3.39 -9.02
C ASN A 223 27.77 3.29 -10.56
N LYS A 224 26.68 3.31 -11.34
CA LYS A 224 26.71 3.31 -12.82
C LYS A 224 26.66 4.72 -13.37
#